data_AF-A0A0B1T2N5-F1
#
_entry.id   AF-A0A0B1T2N5-F1
#
_cell.length_a   1.000
_cell.length_b   1.000
_cell.length_c   1.000
_cell.angle_alpha   90.00
_cell.angle_beta   90.00
_cell.angle_gamma   90.00
#
_symmetry.space_group_name_H-M   'P 1'
#
loop_
_entity.id
_entity.type
_entity.pdbx_description
1 polymer ?
#
loop_
_entity_poly.entity_id
_entity_poly.type
_entity_poly.pdbx_seq_one_letter_code
_entity_poly.pdbx_strand_id
1 'polypeptide(L)' 'MNHSKRVIYECSVDKRRELNQTFTEIRITSSAVMALQEASEAYLVGLFEDTNLCAIHAKRVTIMPKDIQLARRIRGERA' A
#
# COMPACT_ATOMS: atom_id res chain seq x y z
N MET A 1 -11.08 9.96 -15.46
CA MET A 1 -11.55 9.65 -14.08
C MET A 1 -12.29 8.32 -13.96
N ASN A 2 -13.23 7.97 -14.85
CA ASN A 2 -14.13 6.81 -14.67
C ASN A 2 -13.50 5.44 -14.95
N HIS A 3 -12.44 5.39 -15.76
CA HIS A 3 -11.75 4.14 -16.08
C HIS A 3 -10.88 3.64 -14.92
N SER A 4 -10.16 4.55 -14.25
CA SER A 4 -9.36 4.23 -13.07
C SER A 4 -10.23 3.75 -11.91
N LYS A 5 -11.40 4.37 -11.67
CA LYS A 5 -12.38 3.85 -10.70
C LYS A 5 -12.88 2.46 -11.07
N ARG A 6 -13.16 2.17 -12.35
CA ARG A 6 -13.62 0.84 -12.81
C ARG A 6 -12.56 -0.25 -12.59
N VAL A 7 -11.29 0.03 -12.92
CA VAL A 7 -10.17 -0.89 -12.68
C VAL A 7 -9.99 -1.16 -11.18
N ILE A 8 -10.15 -0.14 -10.34
CA ILE A 8 -10.12 -0.28 -8.89
C ILE A 8 -11.28 -1.17 -8.38
N TYR A 9 -12.50 -0.97 -8.88
CA TYR A 9 -13.64 -1.83 -8.53
C TYR A 9 -13.44 -3.30 -8.94
N GLU A 10 -12.89 -3.56 -10.12
CA GLU A 10 -12.59 -4.93 -10.59
C GLU A 10 -11.50 -5.59 -9.73
N CYS A 11 -10.40 -4.89 -9.45
CA CYS A 11 -9.34 -5.36 -8.55
C CYS A 11 -9.87 -5.68 -7.14
N SER A 12 -10.82 -4.89 -6.63
CA SER A 12 -11.48 -5.13 -5.33
C SER A 12 -12.41 -6.36 -5.32
N VAL A 13 -12.92 -6.82 -6.46
CA VAL A 13 -13.68 -8.08 -6.55
C VAL A 13 -12.73 -9.27 -6.50
N ASP A 14 -11.61 -9.19 -7.21
CA ASP A 14 -10.62 -10.26 -7.25
C ASP A 14 -9.89 -10.41 -5.91
N LYS A 15 -9.53 -9.29 -5.26
CA LYS A 15 -8.90 -9.30 -3.92
C LYS A 15 -9.79 -9.95 -2.87
N ARG A 16 -11.10 -9.75 -2.95
CA ARG A 16 -12.07 -10.38 -2.04
C ARG A 16 -12.13 -11.89 -2.22
N ARG A 17 -12.02 -12.38 -3.46
CA ARG A 17 -11.98 -13.82 -3.77
C ARG A 17 -10.70 -14.45 -3.21
N GLU A 18 -9.55 -13.82 -3.41
CA GLU A 18 -8.26 -14.28 -2.86
C GLU A 18 -8.29 -14.36 -1.32
N LEU A 19 -8.80 -13.32 -0.66
CA LEU A 19 -8.86 -13.28 0.81
C LEU A 19 -9.82 -14.32 1.38
N ASN A 20 -10.98 -14.52 0.76
CA ASN A 20 -11.92 -15.57 1.17
C ASN A 20 -11.38 -16.99 0.89
N GLN A 21 -10.50 -17.17 -0.11
CA GLN A 21 -9.82 -18.45 -0.36
C GLN A 21 -8.71 -18.71 0.68
N THR A 22 -7.99 -17.67 1.08
CA THR A 22 -6.91 -17.77 2.09
C THR A 22 -7.47 -17.94 3.51
N PHE A 23 -8.61 -17.30 3.79
CA PHE A 23 -9.30 -17.34 5.06
C PHE A 23 -10.73 -17.88 4.86
N THR A 24 -10.85 -19.20 4.79
CA THR A 24 -12.08 -19.92 4.41
C THR A 24 -13.30 -19.62 5.30
N GLU A 25 -13.11 -19.06 6.48
CA GLU A 25 -14.17 -18.76 7.45
C GLU A 25 -14.52 -17.27 7.57
N ILE A 26 -13.82 -16.38 6.87
CA ILE A 26 -14.03 -14.92 6.99
C ILE A 26 -14.81 -14.40 5.79
N ARG A 27 -15.95 -13.75 6.05
CA ARG A 27 -16.71 -13.01 5.01
C ARG A 27 -16.30 -11.54 5.01
N ILE A 28 -15.60 -11.12 3.96
CA ILE A 28 -15.19 -9.73 3.79
C ILE A 28 -16.23 -8.95 2.94
N THR A 29 -16.70 -7.81 3.45
CA THR A 29 -17.62 -6.92 2.74
C THR A 29 -16.88 -6.14 1.65
N SER A 30 -17.59 -5.71 0.60
CA SER A 30 -16.98 -4.86 -0.44
C SER A 30 -16.45 -3.53 0.12
N SER A 31 -17.16 -2.94 1.08
CA SER A 31 -16.72 -1.71 1.76
C SER A 31 -15.45 -1.89 2.58
N ALA A 32 -15.27 -3.04 3.23
CA ALA A 32 -14.05 -3.36 3.98
C ALA A 32 -12.84 -3.47 3.05
N VAL A 33 -12.99 -4.10 1.87
CA VAL A 33 -11.91 -4.17 0.86
C VAL A 33 -11.53 -2.76 0.38
N MET A 34 -12.51 -1.90 0.11
CA MET A 34 -12.25 -0.52 -0.31
C MET A 34 -11.52 0.29 0.78
N ALA A 35 -11.94 0.16 2.04
CA ALA A 35 -11.28 0.85 3.15
C ALA A 35 -9.83 0.37 3.34
N LEU A 36 -9.58 -0.94 3.20
CA LEU A 36 -8.21 -1.48 3.27
C LEU A 36 -7.34 -0.99 2.11
N GLN A 37 -7.90 -0.90 0.90
CA GLN A 37 -7.18 -0.36 -0.25
C GLN A 37 -6.81 1.10 0.01
N GLU A 38 -7.77 1.94 0.40
CA GLU A 38 -7.53 3.36 0.64
C GLU A 38 -6.51 3.59 1.75
N ALA A 39 -6.60 2.84 2.86
CA ALA A 39 -5.61 2.88 3.92
C ALA A 39 -4.22 2.42 3.45
N SER A 40 -4.16 1.37 2.63
CA SER A 40 -2.90 0.86 2.08
C SER A 40 -2.25 1.85 1.12
N GLU A 41 -3.03 2.49 0.26
CA GLU A 41 -2.55 3.53 -0.66
C GLU A 41 -2.04 4.74 0.10
N ALA A 42 -2.81 5.24 1.07
CA ALA A 42 -2.39 6.36 1.91
C ALA A 42 -1.09 6.06 2.66
N TYR A 43 -0.96 4.85 3.22
CA TYR A 43 0.27 4.41 3.89
C TYR A 43 1.45 4.33 2.93
N LEU A 44 1.28 3.71 1.76
CA LEU A 44 2.36 3.56 0.77
C LEU A 44 2.79 4.92 0.21
N VAL A 45 1.85 5.82 -0.09
CA VAL A 45 2.16 7.19 -0.54
C VAL A 45 3.00 7.91 0.51
N GLY A 46 2.57 7.93 1.77
CA GLY A 46 3.34 8.57 2.85
C GLY A 46 4.71 7.91 3.07
N LEU A 47 4.81 6.58 2.96
CA LEU A 47 6.09 5.88 3.07
C LEU A 47 7.04 6.24 1.92
N PHE A 48 6.53 6.38 0.69
CA PHE A 48 7.35 6.77 -0.45
C PHE A 48 7.78 8.24 -0.41
N GLU A 49 6.98 9.13 0.18
CA GLU A 49 7.39 10.51 0.46
C GLU A 49 8.63 10.55 1.37
N ASP A 50 8.60 9.81 2.49
CA ASP A 50 9.76 9.72 3.40
C ASP A 50 10.96 9.01 2.78
N THR A 51 10.70 7.97 1.99
CA THR A 51 11.73 7.25 1.24
C THR A 51 12.42 8.18 0.24
N ASN A 52 11.65 9.04 -0.42
CA ASN A 52 12.18 10.03 -1.35
C ASN A 52 13.07 11.06 -0.63
N LEU A 53 12.67 11.53 0.55
CA LEU A 53 13.51 12.39 1.40
C LEU A 53 14.83 11.69 1.78
N CYS A 54 14.78 10.40 2.11
CA CYS A 54 15.98 9.60 2.40
C CYS A 54 16.91 9.47 1.18
N ALA A 55 16.35 9.29 -0.02
CA ALA A 55 17.12 9.23 -1.25
C ALA A 55 17.81 10.58 -1.57
N ILE A 56 17.08 11.69 -1.41
CA ILE A 56 17.59 13.06 -1.59
C ILE A 56 18.69 13.37 -0.58
N HIS A 57 18.51 12.97 0.68
CA HIS A 57 19.54 13.11 1.73
C HIS A 57 20.85 12.41 1.33
N ALA A 58 20.76 11.29 0.62
CA ALA A 58 21.89 10.55 0.06
C ALA A 58 22.34 11.03 -1.34
N LYS A 59 21.91 12.22 -1.78
CA LYS A 59 22.21 12.84 -3.09
C LYS A 59 21.81 11.99 -4.31
N ARG A 60 20.72 11.22 -4.18
CA ARG A 60 20.16 10.40 -5.27
C ARG A 60 18.72 10.85 -5.58
N VAL A 61 18.29 10.59 -6.82
CA VAL A 61 16.90 10.78 -7.26
C VAL A 61 16.14 9.45 -7.31
N THR A 62 16.86 8.34 -7.55
CA THR A 62 16.28 7.00 -7.55
C THR A 62 16.19 6.45 -6.12
N ILE A 63 14.97 6.12 -5.70
CA ILE A 63 14.70 5.41 -4.46
C ILE A 63 15.26 3.99 -4.50
N MET A 64 15.82 3.52 -3.41
CA MET A 64 16.39 2.18 -3.26
C MET A 64 15.81 1.47 -2.04
N PRO A 65 15.85 0.13 -1.97
CA PRO A 65 15.31 -0.62 -0.82
C PRO A 65 15.89 -0.16 0.54
N LYS A 66 17.15 0.28 0.57
CA LYS A 66 17.80 0.83 1.77
C LYS A 66 17.14 2.13 2.28
N ASP A 67 16.58 2.94 1.38
CA ASP A 67 15.90 4.19 1.74
C ASP A 67 14.56 3.87 2.41
N ILE A 68 13.85 2.85 1.92
CA ILE A 68 12.60 2.34 2.52
C ILE A 68 12.87 1.75 3.90
N GLN A 69 13.92 0.92 4.02
CA GLN A 69 14.33 0.35 5.31
C GLN A 69 14.68 1.44 6.32
N LEU A 70 15.38 2.49 5.88
CA LEU A 70 15.72 3.63 6.73
C LEU A 70 14.45 4.40 7.15
N ALA A 71 13.56 4.73 6.20
CA ALA A 71 12.31 5.43 6.48
C ALA A 71 11.44 4.67 7.49
N ARG A 72 11.25 3.35 7.29
CA ARG A 72 10.52 2.49 8.24
C ARG A 72 11.16 2.45 9.63
N ARG A 73 12.50 2.40 9.68
CA ARG A 73 13.25 2.43 10.94
C ARG A 73 13.07 3.74 11.69
N ILE A 74 13.05 4.88 10.98
CA ILE A 74 12.84 6.21 11.57
C ILE A 74 11.39 6.35 12.06
N ARG A 75 10.40 5.83 11.32
CA ARG A 75 8.99 5.78 11.75
C ARG A 75 8.74 4.92 12.98
N GLY A 76 9.70 4.10 13.41
CA GLY A 76 9.53 3.16 14.51
C GLY A 76 8.72 1.92 14.15
N GLU A 77 8.43 1.72 12.86
CA GLU A 77 7.78 0.53 12.32
C GLU A 77 8.81 -0.60 12.25
N ARG A 78 9.07 -1.20 13.42
CA ARG A 78 9.97 -2.34 13.53
C ARG A 78 9.40 -3.53 12.75
N ALA A 79 10.26 -4.17 11.96
CA ALA A 79 10.06 -5.55 11.53
C ALA A 79 10.24 -6.49 12.73
#